data_AF-A0A1X7H5C3-F1
#
_entry.id   AF-A0A1X7H5C3-F1
#
_cell.length_a   1.000
_cell.length_b   1.000
_cell.length_c   1.000
_cell.angle_alpha   90.00
_cell.angle_beta   90.00
_cell.angle_gamma   90.00
#
_symmetry.space_group_name_H-M   'P 1'
#
loop_
_entity.id
_entity.type
_entity.pdbx_description
1 polymer ?
#
loop_
_entity_poly.entity_id
_entity_poly.type
_entity_poly.pdbx_seq_one_letter_code
_entity_poly.pdbx_strand_id
1 'polypeptide(L)' 'MAAREFSKNPSKALREANDHPVMVTKYGQPIACLVSIEHWNDLIQEQRNRVLEERINEVPCVAQSG' A
#
# COMPACT_ATOMS: atom_id res chain seq x y z
N MET A 1 -11.40 9.90 6.66
CA MET A 1 -12.85 9.70 6.88
C MET A 1 -13.09 9.09 8.25
N ALA A 2 -14.06 9.58 9.03
CA ALA A 2 -14.35 8.96 10.32
C ALA A 2 -15.13 7.64 10.13
N ALA A 3 -14.90 6.63 10.98
CA ALA A 3 -15.56 5.32 10.90
C ALA A 3 -17.09 5.43 10.94
N ARG A 4 -17.61 6.41 11.70
CA ARG A 4 -19.06 6.69 11.75
C ARG A 4 -19.59 7.21 10.41
N GLU A 5 -18.82 8.00 9.66
CA GLU A 5 -19.20 8.49 8.33
C GLU A 5 -19.11 7.36 7.30
N PHE A 6 -18.06 6.55 7.39
CA PHE A 6 -17.90 5.36 6.57
C PHE A 6 -19.09 4.41 6.71
N SER A 7 -19.51 4.08 7.94
CA SER A 7 -20.67 3.21 8.18
C SER A 7 -21.99 3.79 7.65
N LYS A 8 -22.12 5.12 7.59
CA LYS A 8 -23.32 5.79 7.06
C LYS A 8 -23.36 5.82 5.53
N ASN A 9 -22.21 5.88 4.87
CA ASN A 9 -22.15 5.94 3.41
C ASN A 9 -20.91 5.20 2.87
N PRO A 10 -20.90 3.84 2.93
CA PRO A 10 -19.76 3.05 2.49
C PRO A 10 -19.48 3.22 1.00
N SER A 11 -20.53 3.38 0.19
CA SER A 11 -20.41 3.52 -1.26
C SER A 11 -19.70 4.80 -1.69
N LYS A 12 -19.84 5.90 -0.93
CA LYS A 12 -19.03 7.11 -1.16
C LYS A 12 -17.55 6.83 -0.93
N ALA A 13 -17.21 6.19 0.18
CA ALA A 13 -15.82 5.85 0.51
C ALA A 13 -15.19 4.91 -0.53
N LEU A 14 -15.96 3.93 -1.03
CA LEU A 14 -15.50 3.02 -2.08
C LEU A 14 -15.28 3.73 -3.42
N ARG A 15 -16.15 4.69 -3.78
CA ARG A 15 -15.94 5.51 -4.98
C ARG A 15 -14.69 6.38 -4.87
N GLU A 16 -14.50 7.04 -3.72
CA GLU A 16 -13.27 7.81 -3.47
C GLU A 16 -12.01 6.93 -3.51
N ALA A 17 -12.10 5.69 -2.99
CA ALA A 17 -11.01 4.73 -2.98
C ALA A 17 -10.55 4.25 -4.37
N ASN A 18 -11.36 4.48 -5.43
CA ASN A 18 -10.93 4.22 -6.81
C ASN A 18 -9.93 5.26 -7.30
N ASP A 19 -10.07 6.51 -6.88
CA ASP A 19 -9.23 7.62 -7.34
C ASP A 19 -8.01 7.82 -6.43
N HIS A 20 -8.18 7.63 -5.11
CA HIS A 20 -7.09 7.78 -4.13
C HIS A 20 -7.33 6.95 -2.86
N PRO A 21 -6.28 6.59 -2.10
CA PRO A 21 -6.46 5.92 -0.82
C PRO A 21 -7.37 6.70 0.15
N VAL A 22 -8.23 5.97 0.87
CA VAL A 22 -9.13 6.55 1.88
C VAL A 22 -8.80 5.97 3.25
N MET A 23 -8.29 6.81 4.13
CA MET A 23 -8.01 6.45 5.51
C MET A 23 -9.28 6.52 6.36
N VAL A 24 -9.63 5.41 7.01
CA VAL A 24 -10.72 5.32 7.97
C VAL A 24 -10.16 5.47 9.38
N THR A 25 -10.72 6.40 10.15
CA THR A 25 -10.26 6.72 11.51
C THR A 25 -11.34 6.48 12.56
N LYS A 26 -10.95 6.06 13.77
CA LYS A 26 -11.82 5.97 14.94
C LYS A 26 -11.20 6.75 16.08
N TYR A 27 -11.92 7.72 16.63
CA TYR A 27 -11.41 8.66 17.65
C TYR A 27 -10.09 9.33 17.23
N GLY A 28 -10.00 9.73 15.95
CA GLY A 28 -8.80 10.34 15.37
C GLY A 28 -7.67 9.37 15.02
N GLN A 29 -7.76 8.10 15.42
CA GLN A 29 -6.73 7.10 15.15
C GLN A 29 -7.03 6.36 13.84
N PRO A 30 -6.04 6.15 12.95
CA PRO A 30 -6.22 5.34 11.75
C PRO A 30 -6.47 3.88 12.12
N ILE A 31 -7.51 3.28 11.53
CA ILE A 31 -7.87 1.88 11.78
C ILE A 31 -7.94 1.03 10.52
N ALA A 32 -8.09 1.67 9.35
CA ALA A 32 -8.05 1.00 8.05
C ALA A 32 -7.69 1.99 6.95
N CYS A 33 -7.18 1.46 5.83
CA CYS A 33 -6.98 2.20 4.59
C CYS A 33 -7.67 1.44 3.45
N LEU A 34 -8.53 2.10 2.71
CA LEU A 34 -9.18 1.58 1.52
C LEU A 34 -8.36 2.03 0.31
N VAL A 35 -8.06 1.09 -0.58
CA VAL A 35 -7.36 1.35 -1.84
C VAL A 35 -8.03 0.52 -2.93
N SER A 36 -7.89 0.95 -4.18
CA SER A 36 -8.26 0.10 -5.32
C SER A 36 -7.38 -1.15 -5.35
N ILE A 37 -7.92 -2.22 -5.93
CA ILE A 37 -7.18 -3.48 -6.09
C ILE A 37 -5.96 -3.27 -6.98
N GLU A 38 -6.09 -2.47 -8.03
CA GLU A 38 -5.00 -2.11 -8.94
C GLU A 38 -3.86 -1.44 -8.19
N HIS A 39 -4.17 -0.39 -7.41
CA HIS A 39 -3.18 0.32 -6.61
C HIS A 39 -2.50 -0.58 -5.57
N TRP A 40 -3.25 -1.49 -4.95
CA TRP A 40 -2.67 -2.47 -4.03
C TRP A 40 -1.69 -3.41 -4.72
N ASN A 41 -2.03 -3.91 -5.91
CA ASN A 41 -1.16 -4.79 -6.66
C ASN A 41 0.13 -4.07 -7.07
N ASP A 42 0.03 -2.82 -7.52
CA ASP A 42 1.18 -2.01 -7.89
C ASP A 42 2.13 -1.80 -6.70
N LEU A 43 1.59 -1.41 -5.54
CA LEU A 43 2.37 -1.26 -4.29
C LEU A 43 3.11 -2.55 -3.89
N ILE A 44 2.45 -3.70 -4.02
CA ILE A 44 3.07 -4.99 -3.69
C ILE A 44 4.19 -5.34 -4.67
N GLN A 45 4.04 -5.01 -5.96
CA GLN A 45 5.10 -5.23 -6.94
C GLN A 45 6.28 -4.28 -6.72
N GLU A 46 6.02 -3.01 -6.45
CA GLU A 46 7.05 -2.03 -6.11
C GLU A 46 7.86 -2.47 -4.87
N GLN A 47 7.17 -2.90 -3.81
CA GLN A 47 7.83 -3.38 -2.60
C GLN A 47 8.67 -4.63 -2.86
N ARG A 48 8.20 -5.56 -3.70
CA ARG A 48 8.97 -6.76 -4.08
C ARG A 48 10.24 -6.38 -4.85
N ASN A 49 10.12 -5.50 -5.84
CA ASN A 49 11.25 -5.04 -6.64
C ASN A 49 12.29 -4.35 -5.76
N ARG A 50 11.85 -3.47 -4.87
CA ARG A 50 12.73 -2.80 -3.91
C ARG A 50 13.51 -3.79 -3.03
N VAL A 51 12.82 -4.79 -2.48
CA VAL A 51 13.48 -5.83 -1.66
C VAL A 51 14.49 -6.64 -2.47
N LEU A 52 14.18 -6.92 -3.74
CA LEU A 52 15.11 -7.61 -4.64
C LEU A 52 16.33 -6.74 -4.96
N GLU A 53 16.14 -5.46 -5.24
CA GLU A 53 17.22 -4.50 -5.49
C GLU A 53 18.14 -4.37 -4.27
N GLU A 54 17.56 -4.20 -3.07
CA GLU A 54 18.30 -4.17 -1.80
C GLU A 54 19.16 -5.43 -1.64
N ARG A 55 18.59 -6.62 -1.89
CA ARG A 55 19.32 -7.89 -1.80
C ARG A 55 20.40 -8.05 -2.86
N ILE A 56 20.16 -7.65 -4.11
CA ILE A 56 21.16 -7.72 -5.18
C ILE A 56 22.36 -6.83 -4.83
N ASN A 57 22.10 -5.64 -4.29
CA ASN A 57 23.14 -4.71 -3.86
C ASN A 57 23.93 -5.19 -2.64
N GLU A 58 23.35 -6.10 -1.83
CA GLU A 58 24.02 -6.72 -0.68
C GLU A 58 24.87 -7.95 -1.05
N VAL A 59 24.69 -8.55 -2.24
CA VAL A 59 25.55 -9.66 -2.68
C VAL A 59 26.92 -9.08 -3.05
N PRO A 60 28.00 -9.40 -2.31
CA PRO A 60 29.33 -9.06 -2.77
C PRO A 60 29.52 -9.82 -4.08
N CYS A 61 29.76 -9.10 -5.16
CA CYS A 61 30.15 -9.71 -6.42
C CYS A 61 31.30 -10.67 -6.12
N VAL A 62 31.06 -11.98 -6.19
CA VAL A 62 32.11 -12.98 -6.10
C VAL A 62 32.90 -12.80 -7.37
N ALA A 63 33.89 -11.91 -7.32
CA ALA A 63 34.84 -11.71 -8.38
C ALA A 63 35.52 -13.05 -8.62
N GLN A 64 35.14 -13.64 -9.76
CA GLN A 64 35.80 -14.77 -10.37
C GLN A 64 37.30 -14.47 -10.38
N SER A 65 38.06 -15.18 -9.58
CA SER A 65 39.51 -15.19 -9.65
C SER A 65 39.89 -16.60 -10.07
N GLY A 66 40.35 -16.69 -11.32
CA GLY A 66 40.89 -17.91 -11.92
C GLY A 66 42.30 -18.23 -11.46
#